data_AF-A0A3D5NN64-F1
#
_entry.id   AF-A0A3D5NN64-F1
#
_cell.length_a   1.000
_cell.length_b   1.000
_cell.length_c   1.000
_cell.angle_alpha   90.00
_cell.angle_beta   90.00
_cell.angle_gamma   90.00
#
_symmetry.space_group_name_H-M   'P 1'
#
loop_
_entity.id
_entity.type
_entity.pdbx_description
1 polymer ?
#
loop_
_entity_poly.entity_id
_entity_poly.type
_entity_poly.pdbx_seq_one_letter_code
_entity_poly.pdbx_strand_id
1 'polypeptide(L)'
;LEGFKETLKKGLLGATGRGFSGSGHDAVIGLLDALEIFTAAHLQEFVTRFPEICPTFTSIFLDVRSILEEKLKSGKVTNGWGEDFTERAASVMERMNEMEKGTLIFVYGTLMKGNSNHEHYLGKSRYLGDGLLKGYDLYNLGSYPGIISSRSGWVKGEVYSVTPETLKRINMLESEGSLYSLQKRTVEMDGISVPSVGVYVYLRKVDKKNLVALYDQPWGKKERNRGDLVWYAAYGSNMLED
;
A
#
# COMPACT_ATOMS: atom_id res chain seq x y z
N LEU A 1 22.49 17.41 -12.06
CA LEU A 1 23.33 18.23 -11.16
C LEU A 1 24.52 17.40 -10.74
N GLU A 2 25.67 17.66 -11.35
CA GLU A 2 26.94 17.07 -10.92
C GLU A 2 27.20 17.44 -9.45
N GLY A 3 27.67 16.48 -8.64
CA GLY A 3 27.89 16.70 -7.20
C GLY A 3 26.65 16.66 -6.30
N PHE A 4 25.42 16.57 -6.82
CA PHE A 4 24.19 16.54 -6.00
C PHE A 4 24.20 15.44 -4.92
N LYS A 5 24.58 14.21 -5.30
CA LYS A 5 24.64 13.07 -4.36
C LYS A 5 25.64 13.32 -3.23
N GLU A 6 26.77 13.94 -3.54
CA GLU A 6 27.81 14.24 -2.57
C GLU A 6 27.36 15.35 -1.60
N THR A 7 26.72 16.40 -2.12
CA THR A 7 26.13 17.46 -1.28
C THR A 7 25.03 16.92 -0.38
N LEU A 8 24.14 16.09 -0.92
CA LEU A 8 23.08 15.43 -0.14
C LEU A 8 23.67 14.56 0.97
N LYS A 9 24.67 13.73 0.66
CA LYS A 9 25.38 12.90 1.64
C LYS A 9 25.99 13.75 2.76
N LYS A 10 26.66 14.86 2.42
CA LYS A 10 27.23 15.78 3.42
C LYS A 10 26.16 16.42 4.29
N GLY A 11 25.02 16.81 3.73
CA GLY A 11 23.87 17.31 4.48
C GLY A 11 23.32 16.28 5.46
N LEU A 12 23.13 15.03 5.00
CA LEU A 12 22.69 13.92 5.85
C LEU A 12 23.71 13.63 6.97
N LEU A 13 25.01 13.57 6.67
CA LEU A 13 26.06 13.41 7.68
C LEU A 13 26.09 14.57 8.68
N GLY A 14 25.86 15.81 8.22
CA GLY A 14 25.75 16.97 9.11
C GLY A 14 24.58 16.83 10.09
N ALA A 15 23.47 16.24 9.65
CA ALA A 15 22.31 15.99 10.49
C ALA A 15 22.54 14.88 11.54
N THR A 16 23.50 13.96 11.35
CA THR A 16 23.66 12.81 12.27
C THR A 16 24.10 13.21 13.68
N GLY A 17 24.78 14.36 13.84
CA GLY A 17 25.07 15.02 15.11
C GLY A 17 25.17 14.11 16.35
N ARG A 18 24.47 14.47 17.44
CA ARG A 18 24.33 13.63 18.65
C ARG A 18 23.21 12.60 18.49
N GLY A 19 23.20 11.85 17.38
CA GLY A 19 22.10 10.94 17.05
C GLY A 19 20.76 11.67 16.92
N PHE A 20 20.76 12.79 16.18
CA PHE A 20 19.64 13.74 16.04
C PHE A 20 19.19 14.46 17.32
N SER A 21 19.82 14.20 18.46
CA SER A 21 19.39 14.78 19.74
C SER A 21 19.93 16.20 19.97
N GLY A 22 19.17 16.98 20.73
CA GLY A 22 19.60 18.27 21.29
C GLY A 22 20.68 18.13 22.37
N SER A 23 21.08 19.24 23.00
CA SER A 23 22.04 19.24 24.11
C SER A 23 21.35 19.17 25.47
N GLY A 24 21.95 18.43 26.42
CA GLY A 24 21.57 18.49 27.83
C GLY A 24 20.17 17.93 28.09
N HIS A 25 19.39 18.61 28.93
CA HIS A 25 18.06 18.18 29.34
C HIS A 25 17.03 18.17 28.20
N ASP A 26 17.29 18.88 27.10
CA ASP A 26 16.40 18.99 25.93
C ASP A 26 16.70 17.98 24.82
N ALA A 27 17.54 16.97 25.11
CA ALA A 27 17.93 15.96 24.13
C ALA A 27 16.73 15.28 23.46
N VAL A 28 15.69 14.94 24.24
CA VAL A 28 14.46 14.32 23.76
C VAL A 28 13.65 15.29 22.88
N ILE A 29 13.60 16.58 23.23
CA ILE A 29 12.87 17.58 22.46
C ILE A 29 13.51 17.73 21.08
N GLY A 30 14.83 17.94 21.03
CA GLY A 30 15.55 18.06 19.76
C GLY A 30 15.47 16.80 18.90
N LEU A 31 15.46 15.61 19.53
CA LEU A 31 15.24 14.35 18.83
C LEU A 31 13.87 14.31 18.16
N LEU A 32 12.80 14.66 18.90
CA LEU A 32 11.44 14.67 18.37
C LEU A 32 11.27 15.73 17.27
N ASP A 33 11.86 16.93 17.42
CA ASP A 33 11.88 17.96 16.38
C ASP A 33 12.52 17.44 15.09
N ALA A 34 13.67 16.76 15.20
CA ALA A 34 14.36 16.19 14.04
C ALA A 34 13.52 15.10 13.37
N LEU A 35 12.93 14.18 14.15
CA LEU A 35 12.08 13.12 13.62
C LEU A 35 10.81 13.66 12.95
N GLU A 36 10.22 14.74 13.48
CA GLU A 36 9.08 15.41 12.84
C GLU A 36 9.44 16.00 11.48
N ILE A 37 10.60 16.66 11.38
CA ILE A 37 11.13 17.17 10.09
C ILE A 37 11.39 16.02 9.12
N PHE A 38 12.03 14.95 9.58
CA PHE A 38 12.33 13.78 8.75
C PHE A 38 11.07 13.09 8.26
N THR A 39 10.06 12.96 9.12
CA THR A 39 8.76 12.41 8.76
C THR A 39 8.09 13.28 7.70
N ALA A 40 8.06 14.60 7.88
CA ALA A 40 7.52 15.52 6.88
C ALA A 40 8.27 15.48 5.54
N ALA A 41 9.57 15.14 5.56
CA ALA A 41 10.42 14.98 4.38
C ALA A 41 10.38 13.57 3.75
N HIS A 42 9.53 12.67 4.25
CA HIS A 42 9.44 11.27 3.80
C HIS A 42 10.77 10.50 3.90
N LEU A 43 11.58 10.83 4.91
CA LEU A 43 12.95 10.32 5.00
C LEU A 43 13.01 8.81 5.27
N GLN A 44 11.99 8.25 5.90
CA GLN A 44 11.89 6.81 6.16
C GLN A 44 11.86 5.98 4.87
N GLU A 45 11.08 6.41 3.87
CA GLU A 45 11.08 5.76 2.56
C GLU A 45 12.44 5.94 1.88
N PHE A 46 13.01 7.14 1.95
CA PHE A 46 14.31 7.45 1.35
C PHE A 46 15.42 6.54 1.88
N VAL A 47 15.57 6.40 3.20
CA VAL A 47 16.63 5.57 3.80
C VAL A 47 16.41 4.08 3.58
N THR A 48 15.14 3.65 3.43
CA THR A 48 14.80 2.26 3.09
C THR A 48 15.17 1.94 1.65
N ARG A 49 14.97 2.89 0.74
CA ARG A 49 15.17 2.70 -0.70
C ARG A 49 16.60 2.92 -1.16
N PHE A 50 17.32 3.83 -0.50
CA PHE A 50 18.68 4.22 -0.86
C PHE A 50 19.63 4.22 0.36
N PRO A 51 19.71 3.11 1.11
CA PRO A 51 20.51 3.04 2.33
C PRO A 51 21.99 3.37 2.09
N GLU A 52 22.49 3.12 0.88
CA GLU A 52 23.88 3.33 0.46
C GLU A 52 24.27 4.79 0.25
N ILE A 53 23.31 5.72 0.12
CA ILE A 53 23.62 7.15 -0.08
C ILE A 53 24.32 7.73 1.16
N CYS A 54 23.87 7.34 2.36
CA CYS A 54 24.51 7.71 3.62
C CYS A 54 24.29 6.61 4.67
N PRO A 55 25.10 5.53 4.66
CA PRO A 55 24.91 4.38 5.55
C PRO A 55 24.91 4.75 7.04
N THR A 56 25.75 5.71 7.43
CA THR A 56 25.82 6.23 8.80
C THR A 56 24.52 6.87 9.24
N PHE A 57 23.94 7.73 8.39
CA PHE A 57 22.64 8.35 8.68
C PHE A 57 21.54 7.29 8.77
N THR A 58 21.51 6.37 7.81
CA THR A 58 20.54 5.28 7.76
C THR A 58 20.58 4.44 9.04
N SER A 59 21.76 4.04 9.50
CA SER A 59 21.91 3.26 10.75
C SER A 59 21.36 4.04 11.95
N ILE A 60 21.80 5.28 12.14
CA ILE A 60 21.40 6.09 13.29
C ILE A 60 19.87 6.34 13.27
N PHE A 61 19.29 6.56 12.10
CA PHE A 61 17.84 6.73 11.95
C PHE A 61 17.07 5.48 12.38
N LEU A 62 17.51 4.30 11.94
CA LEU A 62 16.88 3.04 12.32
C LEU A 62 17.08 2.74 13.82
N ASP A 63 18.26 3.02 14.37
CA ASP A 63 18.57 2.83 15.79
C ASP A 63 17.69 3.73 16.66
N VAL A 64 17.60 5.03 16.33
CA VAL A 64 16.76 6.00 17.04
C VAL A 64 15.29 5.58 17.02
N ARG A 65 14.80 5.13 15.86
CA ARG A 65 13.43 4.63 15.74
C ARG A 65 13.20 3.44 16.65
N SER A 66 14.11 2.45 16.63
CA SER A 66 14.04 1.27 17.48
C SER A 66 14.03 1.63 18.98
N ILE A 67 14.89 2.55 19.39
CA ILE A 67 14.96 3.03 20.77
C ILE A 67 13.66 3.72 21.17
N LEU A 68 13.09 4.57 20.30
CA LEU A 68 11.85 5.28 20.59
C LEU A 68 10.66 4.31 20.69
N GLU A 69 10.60 3.30 19.82
CA GLU A 69 9.61 2.23 19.90
C GLU A 69 9.69 1.44 21.20
N GLU A 70 10.90 1.05 21.64
CA GLU A 70 11.09 0.34 22.91
C GLU A 70 10.72 1.21 24.11
N LYS A 71 11.05 2.51 24.08
CA LYS A 71 10.64 3.45 25.13
C LYS A 71 9.12 3.55 25.24
N LEU A 72 8.42 3.68 24.11
CA LEU A 72 6.95 3.72 24.09
C LEU A 72 6.30 2.42 24.59
N LYS A 73 6.95 1.26 24.40
CA LYS A 73 6.48 -0.03 24.93
C LYS A 73 6.74 -0.17 26.43
N SER A 74 7.85 0.36 26.91
CA SER A 74 8.33 0.16 28.28
C SER A 74 7.86 1.23 29.28
N GLY A 75 7.35 2.37 28.82
CA GLY A 75 6.77 3.39 29.69
C GLY A 75 6.72 4.78 29.08
N LYS A 76 6.96 5.79 29.91
CA LYS A 76 6.89 7.20 29.50
C LYS A 76 8.16 7.64 28.77
N VAL A 77 7.99 8.47 27.75
CA VAL A 77 9.10 9.20 27.11
C VAL A 77 9.26 10.54 27.80
N THR A 78 10.23 10.66 28.71
CA THR A 78 10.45 11.90 29.48
C THR A 78 11.78 12.58 29.18
N ASN A 79 11.86 13.88 29.43
CA ASN A 79 13.14 14.60 29.45
C ASN A 79 13.82 14.48 30.83
N GLY A 80 14.97 15.16 30.99
CA GLY A 80 15.75 15.14 32.23
C GLY A 80 15.07 15.82 33.44
N TRP A 81 13.94 16.52 33.23
CA TRP A 81 13.13 17.14 34.27
C TRP A 81 11.87 16.34 34.62
N GLY A 82 11.66 15.19 33.96
CA GLY A 82 10.48 14.36 34.16
C GLY A 82 9.23 14.84 33.42
N GLU A 83 9.35 15.83 32.52
CA GLU A 83 8.25 16.22 31.63
C GLU A 83 7.93 15.09 30.65
N ASP A 84 6.65 14.85 30.39
CA ASP A 84 6.14 13.73 29.62
C ASP A 84 5.88 14.11 28.16
N PHE A 85 6.57 13.43 27.24
CA PHE A 85 6.45 13.59 25.79
C PHE A 85 5.90 12.34 25.10
N THR A 86 5.30 11.41 25.86
CA THR A 86 4.84 10.11 25.35
C THR A 86 3.84 10.26 24.20
N GLU A 87 2.86 11.15 24.33
CA GLU A 87 1.88 11.40 23.26
C GLU A 87 2.53 11.96 22.00
N ARG A 88 3.48 12.90 22.15
CA ARG A 88 4.22 13.48 21.03
C ARG A 88 5.05 12.42 20.32
N ALA A 89 5.79 11.62 21.08
CA ALA A 89 6.59 10.51 20.55
C ALA A 89 5.72 9.46 19.83
N ALA A 90 4.57 9.10 20.41
CA ALA A 90 3.62 8.17 19.80
C ALA A 90 3.08 8.72 18.48
N SER A 91 2.71 10.01 18.42
CA SER A 91 2.23 10.66 17.19
C SER A 91 3.30 10.71 16.08
N VAL A 92 4.57 10.94 16.44
CA VAL A 92 5.68 10.87 15.48
C VAL A 92 5.84 9.45 14.95
N MET A 93 5.87 8.46 15.86
CA MET A 93 6.00 7.05 15.49
C MET A 93 4.82 6.55 14.64
N GLU A 94 3.60 6.98 14.95
CA GLU A 94 2.42 6.63 14.16
C GLU A 94 2.55 7.16 12.72
N ARG A 95 2.92 8.43 12.54
CA ARG A 95 3.14 9.01 11.19
C ARG A 95 4.27 8.31 10.43
N MET A 96 5.37 8.00 11.11
CA MET A 96 6.49 7.23 10.55
C MET A 96 6.02 5.84 10.10
N ASN A 97 5.20 5.16 10.90
CA ASN A 97 4.66 3.83 10.60
C ASN A 97 3.55 3.84 9.54
N GLU A 98 2.73 4.90 9.47
CA GLU A 98 1.72 5.06 8.40
C GLU A 98 2.37 5.18 7.03
N MET A 99 3.50 5.90 6.93
CA MET A 99 4.30 5.95 5.70
C MET A 99 4.87 4.57 5.33
N GLU A 100 5.12 3.73 6.33
CA GLU A 100 5.62 2.35 6.15
C GLU A 100 4.53 1.34 5.79
N LYS A 101 3.28 1.56 6.24
CA LYS A 101 2.15 0.65 5.98
C LYS A 101 1.76 0.57 4.51
N GLY A 102 2.19 1.52 3.69
CA GLY A 102 1.83 1.64 2.29
C GLY A 102 0.33 1.81 2.08
N THR A 103 -0.07 2.28 0.91
CA THR A 103 -1.48 2.30 0.54
C THR A 103 -1.88 0.92 0.07
N LEU A 104 -2.97 0.38 0.61
CA LEU A 104 -3.54 -0.86 0.08
C LEU A 104 -4.30 -0.56 -1.20
N ILE A 105 -4.04 -1.34 -2.25
CA ILE A 105 -4.82 -1.30 -3.49
C ILE A 105 -5.29 -2.70 -3.86
N PHE A 106 -6.48 -2.77 -4.43
CA PHE A 106 -7.07 -3.98 -5.01
C PHE A 106 -7.07 -3.86 -6.53
N VAL A 107 -6.43 -4.82 -7.20
CA VAL A 107 -6.29 -4.87 -8.65
C VAL A 107 -7.01 -6.09 -9.22
N TYR A 108 -7.71 -5.90 -10.33
CA TYR A 108 -8.61 -6.91 -10.91
C TYR A 108 -8.38 -7.11 -12.44
N GLY A 109 -7.26 -6.62 -12.96
CA GLY A 109 -6.99 -6.54 -14.39
C GLY A 109 -5.52 -6.56 -14.77
N THR A 110 -5.11 -5.62 -15.63
CA THR A 110 -3.77 -5.57 -16.26
C THR A 110 -2.62 -5.47 -15.25
N LEU A 111 -2.88 -5.00 -14.03
CA LEU A 111 -1.94 -4.90 -12.92
C LEU A 111 -1.77 -6.20 -12.11
N MET A 112 -2.68 -7.17 -12.25
CA MET A 112 -2.59 -8.46 -11.55
C MET A 112 -1.37 -9.26 -12.01
N LYS A 113 -0.87 -10.14 -11.14
CA LYS A 113 0.31 -10.95 -11.42
C LYS A 113 0.15 -11.76 -12.72
N GLY A 114 1.16 -11.68 -13.59
CA GLY A 114 1.16 -12.35 -14.89
C GLY A 114 0.49 -11.56 -16.03
N ASN A 115 -0.13 -10.41 -15.75
CA ASN A 115 -0.65 -9.51 -16.78
C ASN A 115 0.36 -8.41 -17.16
N SER A 116 0.09 -7.71 -18.27
CA SER A 116 1.05 -6.86 -18.98
C SER A 116 1.65 -5.72 -18.17
N ASN A 117 0.91 -5.16 -17.19
CA ASN A 117 1.36 -4.00 -16.43
C ASN A 117 2.00 -4.40 -15.09
N HIS A 118 1.98 -5.67 -14.70
CA HIS A 118 2.40 -6.09 -13.35
C HIS A 118 3.88 -5.78 -13.07
N GLU A 119 4.80 -6.33 -13.86
CA GLU A 119 6.24 -6.24 -13.60
C GLU A 119 6.74 -4.79 -13.50
N HIS A 120 6.19 -3.90 -14.32
CA HIS A 120 6.61 -2.50 -14.37
C HIS A 120 6.10 -1.67 -13.17
N TYR A 121 4.87 -1.93 -12.72
CA TYR A 121 4.20 -1.10 -11.72
C TYR A 121 4.18 -1.74 -10.32
N LEU A 122 3.91 -3.04 -10.22
CA LEU A 122 3.70 -3.77 -8.97
C LEU A 122 4.73 -4.87 -8.69
N GLY A 123 5.65 -5.17 -9.61
CA GLY A 123 6.62 -6.26 -9.44
C GLY A 123 7.53 -6.15 -8.20
N LYS A 124 7.63 -4.96 -7.59
CA LYS A 124 8.36 -4.73 -6.32
C LYS A 124 7.45 -4.45 -5.12
N SER A 125 6.13 -4.41 -5.33
CA SER A 125 5.15 -4.13 -4.29
C SER A 125 4.87 -5.39 -3.47
N ARG A 126 4.48 -5.19 -2.21
CA ARG A 126 4.18 -6.31 -1.31
C ARG A 126 2.81 -6.89 -1.64
N TYR A 127 2.77 -8.11 -2.17
CA TYR A 127 1.55 -8.89 -2.33
C TYR A 127 1.03 -9.33 -0.95
N LEU A 128 -0.26 -9.10 -0.70
CA LEU A 128 -0.91 -9.46 0.57
C LEU A 128 -1.86 -10.64 0.45
N GLY A 129 -2.36 -10.96 -0.74
CA GLY A 129 -3.25 -12.08 -0.98
C GLY A 129 -4.30 -11.79 -2.04
N ASP A 130 -5.12 -12.79 -2.31
CA ASP A 130 -6.29 -12.65 -3.17
C ASP A 130 -7.41 -11.93 -2.42
N GLY A 131 -8.20 -11.16 -3.17
CA GLY A 131 -9.28 -10.35 -2.63
C GLY A 131 -10.59 -10.53 -3.41
N LEU A 132 -11.68 -10.23 -2.72
CA LEU A 132 -13.02 -10.28 -3.28
C LEU A 132 -13.78 -8.99 -2.95
N LEU A 133 -14.18 -8.26 -3.98
CA LEU A 133 -14.89 -6.99 -3.88
C LEU A 133 -16.37 -7.19 -4.19
N LYS A 134 -17.26 -6.83 -3.26
CA LYS A 134 -18.72 -6.94 -3.41
C LYS A 134 -19.33 -5.64 -3.95
N GLY A 135 -20.46 -5.76 -4.65
CA GLY A 135 -21.24 -4.63 -5.17
C GLY A 135 -20.67 -4.04 -6.45
N TYR A 136 -19.92 -4.82 -7.22
CA TYR A 136 -19.31 -4.39 -8.48
C TYR A 136 -19.39 -5.50 -9.52
N ASP A 137 -19.65 -5.11 -10.77
CA ASP A 137 -19.59 -5.98 -11.94
C ASP A 137 -18.31 -5.69 -12.73
N LEU A 138 -17.65 -6.74 -13.20
CA LEU A 138 -16.44 -6.65 -14.01
C LEU A 138 -16.80 -6.71 -15.50
N TYR A 139 -16.25 -5.80 -16.30
CA TYR A 139 -16.46 -5.76 -17.75
C TYR A 139 -15.15 -5.89 -18.50
N ASN A 140 -15.16 -6.65 -19.59
CA ASN A 140 -14.05 -6.73 -20.52
C ASN A 140 -14.13 -5.59 -21.55
N LEU A 141 -13.20 -4.65 -21.51
CA LEU A 141 -13.18 -3.49 -22.41
C LEU A 141 -12.18 -3.67 -23.57
N GLY A 142 -11.69 -4.90 -23.76
CA GLY A 142 -10.68 -5.24 -24.77
C GLY A 142 -9.30 -5.40 -24.12
N SER A 143 -8.43 -4.41 -24.29
CA SER A 143 -7.06 -4.47 -23.77
C SER A 143 -6.96 -4.29 -22.24
N TYR A 144 -8.05 -3.89 -21.59
CA TYR A 144 -8.14 -3.72 -20.14
C TYR A 144 -9.57 -3.99 -19.66
N PRO A 145 -9.77 -4.35 -18.37
CA PRO A 145 -11.10 -4.43 -17.77
C PRO A 145 -11.50 -3.14 -17.09
N GLY A 146 -12.79 -2.99 -16.79
CA GLY A 146 -13.27 -1.96 -15.85
C GLY A 146 -14.41 -2.48 -14.98
N ILE A 147 -14.49 -1.99 -13.73
CA ILE A 147 -15.60 -2.32 -12.83
C ILE A 147 -16.61 -1.16 -12.73
N ILE A 148 -17.89 -1.51 -12.59
CA ILE A 148 -18.98 -0.57 -12.35
C ILE A 148 -19.79 -1.06 -11.14
N SER A 149 -20.27 -0.13 -10.31
CA SER A 149 -21.10 -0.47 -9.16
C SER A 149 -22.36 -1.26 -9.57
N SER A 150 -22.64 -2.34 -8.88
CA SER A 150 -23.80 -3.19 -9.08
C SER A 150 -24.40 -3.63 -7.74
N ARG A 151 -25.63 -4.14 -7.74
CA ARG A 151 -26.32 -4.50 -6.48
C ARG A 151 -25.79 -5.77 -5.84
N SER A 152 -25.36 -6.73 -6.65
CA SER A 152 -25.05 -8.10 -6.22
C SER A 152 -23.81 -8.67 -6.88
N GLY A 153 -23.05 -7.85 -7.63
CA GLY A 153 -21.85 -8.29 -8.33
C GLY A 153 -20.68 -8.52 -7.42
N TRP A 154 -19.74 -9.31 -7.91
CA TRP A 154 -18.52 -9.67 -7.22
C TRP A 154 -17.34 -9.58 -8.20
N VAL A 155 -16.22 -9.05 -7.72
CA VAL A 155 -14.98 -8.94 -8.48
C VAL A 155 -13.85 -9.63 -7.73
N LYS A 156 -13.23 -10.63 -8.36
CA LYS A 156 -12.01 -11.30 -7.88
C LYS A 156 -10.78 -10.52 -8.33
N GLY A 157 -9.80 -10.41 -7.45
CA GLY A 157 -8.56 -9.72 -7.74
C GLY A 157 -7.49 -10.00 -6.69
N GLU A 158 -6.48 -9.14 -6.64
CA GLU A 158 -5.32 -9.25 -5.77
C GLU A 158 -5.16 -7.97 -4.97
N VAL A 159 -4.68 -8.07 -3.73
CA VAL A 159 -4.39 -6.92 -2.86
C VAL A 159 -2.89 -6.76 -2.68
N TYR A 160 -2.42 -5.51 -2.85
CA TYR A 160 -1.03 -5.13 -2.65
C TYR A 160 -0.92 -3.95 -1.71
N SER A 161 0.16 -3.90 -0.93
CA SER A 161 0.62 -2.66 -0.30
C SER A 161 1.64 -1.97 -1.22
N VAL A 162 1.37 -0.70 -1.55
CA VAL A 162 2.16 0.12 -2.46
C VAL A 162 2.65 1.39 -1.80
N THR A 163 3.84 1.85 -2.20
CA THR A 163 4.36 3.15 -1.77
C THR A 163 3.57 4.30 -2.43
N PRO A 164 3.59 5.53 -1.88
CA PRO A 164 2.95 6.69 -2.49
C PRO A 164 3.39 6.95 -3.95
N GLU A 165 4.66 6.73 -4.26
CA GLU A 165 5.28 6.90 -5.58
C GLU A 165 4.73 5.87 -6.56
N THR A 166 4.57 4.63 -6.08
CA THR A 166 3.97 3.55 -6.87
C THR A 166 2.51 3.85 -7.14
N LEU A 167 1.75 4.28 -6.12
CA LEU A 167 0.37 4.72 -6.29
C LEU A 167 0.26 5.87 -7.29
N LYS A 168 1.15 6.87 -7.24
CA LYS A 168 1.19 7.99 -8.18
C LYS A 168 1.41 7.51 -9.63
N ARG A 169 2.31 6.54 -9.83
CA ARG A 169 2.53 5.94 -11.16
C ARG A 169 1.30 5.20 -11.67
N ILE A 170 0.59 4.48 -10.80
CA ILE A 170 -0.64 3.78 -11.15
C ILE A 170 -1.77 4.78 -11.45
N ASN A 171 -1.91 5.87 -10.68
CA ASN A 171 -2.88 6.93 -10.97
C ASN A 171 -2.68 7.52 -12.38
N MET A 172 -1.43 7.70 -12.81
CA MET A 172 -1.13 8.15 -14.18
C MET A 172 -1.51 7.10 -15.23
N LEU A 173 -1.17 5.83 -15.00
CA LEU A 173 -1.52 4.71 -15.89
C LEU A 173 -3.05 4.61 -16.08
N GLU A 174 -3.78 4.62 -14.96
CA GLU A 174 -5.24 4.49 -14.93
C GLU A 174 -5.96 5.81 -15.28
N SER A 175 -5.24 6.87 -15.65
CA SER A 175 -5.83 8.17 -15.98
C SER A 175 -6.86 8.62 -14.92
N GLU A 176 -6.45 8.56 -13.66
CA GLU A 176 -7.28 8.83 -12.49
C GLU A 176 -7.98 10.20 -12.62
N GLY A 177 -9.27 10.24 -12.29
CA GLY A 177 -10.15 11.42 -12.43
C GLY A 177 -10.79 11.57 -13.80
N SER A 178 -10.38 10.80 -14.82
CA SER A 178 -10.93 10.92 -16.19
C SER A 178 -11.39 9.59 -16.81
N LEU A 179 -10.63 8.51 -16.62
CA LEU A 179 -11.00 7.17 -17.10
C LEU A 179 -11.46 6.29 -15.95
N TYR A 180 -10.70 6.31 -14.85
CA TYR A 180 -11.03 5.66 -13.60
C TYR A 180 -11.08 6.67 -12.45
N SER A 181 -11.76 6.30 -11.37
CA SER A 181 -11.73 7.00 -10.09
C SER A 181 -11.20 6.06 -9.02
N LEU A 182 -10.17 6.49 -8.30
CA LEU A 182 -9.65 5.72 -7.16
C LEU A 182 -10.59 5.90 -5.96
N GLN A 183 -11.19 4.81 -5.49
CA GLN A 183 -12.17 4.83 -4.41
C GLN A 183 -11.78 3.86 -3.30
N LYS A 184 -11.89 4.30 -2.05
CA LYS A 184 -11.67 3.43 -0.89
C LYS A 184 -12.87 2.51 -0.68
N ARG A 185 -12.64 1.20 -0.61
CA ARG A 185 -13.65 0.17 -0.39
C ARG A 185 -13.19 -0.88 0.61
N THR A 186 -14.15 -1.64 1.10
CA THR A 186 -13.90 -2.85 1.88
C THR A 186 -13.72 -4.01 0.92
N VAL A 187 -12.62 -4.74 1.05
CA VAL A 187 -12.30 -5.95 0.27
C VAL A 187 -12.24 -7.12 1.23
N GLU A 188 -12.85 -8.23 0.87
CA GLU A 188 -12.77 -9.47 1.65
C GLU A 188 -11.52 -10.26 1.25
N MET A 189 -10.71 -10.65 2.24
CA MET A 189 -9.49 -11.44 2.08
C MET A 189 -9.50 -12.55 3.14
N ASP A 190 -9.43 -13.82 2.75
CA ASP A 190 -9.39 -14.97 3.65
C ASP A 190 -10.49 -14.95 4.75
N GLY A 191 -11.70 -14.52 4.40
CA GLY A 191 -12.83 -14.38 5.33
C GLY A 191 -12.78 -13.16 6.25
N ILE A 192 -11.77 -12.30 6.10
CA ILE A 192 -11.60 -11.06 6.85
C ILE A 192 -11.95 -9.86 5.96
N SER A 193 -12.76 -8.94 6.49
CA SER A 193 -13.06 -7.67 5.82
C SER A 193 -11.93 -6.66 6.05
N VAL A 194 -11.24 -6.27 4.99
CA VAL A 194 -10.18 -5.26 5.01
C VAL A 194 -10.74 -3.92 4.53
N PRO A 195 -10.92 -2.92 5.41
CA PRO A 195 -11.44 -1.62 5.03
C PRO A 195 -10.38 -0.76 4.32
N SER A 196 -10.82 0.34 3.71
CA SER A 196 -9.96 1.40 3.18
C SER A 196 -8.97 0.98 2.09
N VAL A 197 -9.29 -0.05 1.30
CA VAL A 197 -8.49 -0.49 0.15
C VAL A 197 -8.85 0.34 -1.08
N GLY A 198 -7.84 0.88 -1.77
CA GLY A 198 -8.02 1.65 -2.99
C GLY A 198 -8.42 0.76 -4.17
N VAL A 199 -9.49 1.13 -4.87
CA VAL A 199 -10.01 0.43 -6.05
C VAL A 199 -10.24 1.43 -7.18
N TYR A 200 -9.72 1.16 -8.38
CA TYR A 200 -10.02 1.97 -9.55
C TYR A 200 -11.40 1.57 -10.11
N VAL A 201 -12.36 2.50 -10.13
CA VAL A 201 -13.72 2.28 -10.67
C VAL A 201 -13.82 2.97 -12.02
N TYR A 202 -14.32 2.27 -13.04
CA TYR A 202 -14.41 2.81 -14.40
C TYR A 202 -15.48 3.90 -14.49
N LEU A 203 -15.19 5.01 -15.18
CA LEU A 203 -16.07 6.18 -15.21
C LEU A 203 -16.96 6.28 -16.45
N ARG A 204 -16.75 5.43 -17.46
CA ARG A 204 -17.50 5.49 -18.72
C ARG A 204 -18.60 4.42 -18.78
N LYS A 205 -19.52 4.60 -19.73
CA LYS A 205 -20.57 3.61 -20.00
C LYS A 205 -19.96 2.31 -20.50
N VAL A 206 -20.58 1.20 -20.11
CA VAL A 206 -20.21 -0.16 -20.49
C VAL A 206 -21.38 -0.82 -21.21
N ASP A 207 -21.07 -1.75 -22.11
CA ASP A 207 -22.07 -2.61 -22.74
C ASP A 207 -22.26 -3.86 -21.89
N LYS A 208 -23.52 -4.22 -21.59
CA LYS A 208 -23.85 -5.40 -20.77
C LYS A 208 -23.34 -6.71 -21.40
N LYS A 209 -23.19 -6.76 -22.73
CA LYS A 209 -22.65 -7.95 -23.41
C LYS A 209 -21.19 -8.24 -23.05
N ASN A 210 -20.48 -7.24 -22.51
CA ASN A 210 -19.07 -7.35 -22.11
C ASN A 210 -18.89 -7.75 -20.63
N LEU A 211 -19.99 -8.07 -19.93
CA LEU A 211 -19.93 -8.53 -18.54
C LEU A 211 -19.10 -9.82 -18.43
N VAL A 212 -18.16 -9.84 -17.49
CA VAL A 212 -17.34 -11.00 -17.16
C VAL A 212 -18.01 -11.75 -16.01
N ALA A 213 -18.52 -12.95 -16.28
CA ALA A 213 -19.17 -13.77 -15.28
C ALA A 213 -18.20 -14.19 -14.17
N LEU A 214 -18.68 -14.37 -12.94
CA LEU A 214 -17.83 -14.65 -11.77
C LEU A 214 -16.93 -15.89 -11.90
N TYR A 215 -17.36 -16.88 -12.69
CA TYR A 215 -16.59 -18.09 -12.97
C TYR A 215 -15.45 -17.85 -13.99
N ASP A 216 -15.57 -16.83 -14.84
CA ASP A 216 -14.55 -16.39 -15.79
C ASP A 216 -13.57 -15.37 -15.20
N GLN A 217 -13.79 -14.97 -13.93
CA GLN A 217 -12.89 -14.09 -13.21
C GLN A 217 -11.74 -14.85 -12.53
N PRO A 218 -10.58 -14.20 -12.31
CA PRO A 218 -10.24 -12.80 -12.63
C PRO A 218 -9.99 -12.55 -14.12
N TRP A 219 -9.99 -11.28 -14.52
CA TRP A 219 -9.71 -10.87 -15.89
C TRP A 219 -8.35 -11.37 -16.39
N GLY A 220 -8.28 -11.71 -17.68
CA GLY A 220 -7.04 -12.15 -18.33
C GLY A 220 -6.71 -13.63 -18.20
N LYS A 221 -7.45 -14.39 -17.37
CA LYS A 221 -7.41 -15.86 -17.44
C LYS A 221 -8.08 -16.29 -18.75
N LYS A 222 -7.28 -16.82 -19.69
CA LYS A 222 -7.81 -17.47 -20.89
C LYS A 222 -8.73 -18.60 -20.47
N GLU A 223 -9.83 -18.77 -21.21
CA GLU A 223 -10.82 -19.82 -21.02
C GLU A 223 -10.12 -21.13 -20.59
N ARG A 224 -10.50 -21.67 -19.43
CA ARG A 224 -10.32 -23.12 -19.23
C ARG A 224 -11.00 -23.76 -20.44
N ASN A 225 -10.28 -24.61 -21.15
CA ASN A 225 -10.88 -25.34 -22.26
C ASN A 225 -12.18 -25.94 -21.75
N ARG A 226 -13.28 -25.81 -22.50
CA ARG A 226 -14.56 -26.41 -22.15
C ARG A 226 -14.47 -27.92 -21.91
N GLY A 227 -13.37 -28.56 -22.36
CA GLY A 227 -12.99 -29.95 -22.09
C GLY A 227 -12.36 -30.22 -20.71
N ASP A 228 -11.97 -29.20 -19.95
CA ASP A 228 -11.48 -29.32 -18.56
C ASP A 228 -12.61 -29.16 -17.53
N LEU A 229 -13.84 -28.87 -17.99
CA LEU A 229 -15.03 -28.84 -17.16
C LEU A 229 -15.56 -30.27 -16.99
N VAL A 230 -15.64 -30.73 -15.75
CA VAL A 230 -16.34 -31.97 -15.42
C VAL A 230 -17.82 -31.64 -15.27
N TRP A 231 -18.68 -32.24 -16.10
CA TRP A 231 -20.12 -32.19 -15.89
C TRP A 231 -20.47 -32.98 -14.64
N TYR A 232 -20.91 -32.28 -13.60
CA TYR A 232 -21.40 -32.89 -12.37
C TYR A 232 -22.93 -32.91 -12.40
N ALA A 233 -23.52 -34.10 -12.56
CA ALA A 233 -24.95 -34.26 -12.37
C ALA A 233 -25.22 -34.39 -10.86
N ALA A 234 -25.75 -33.33 -10.26
CA ALA A 234 -26.24 -33.40 -8.89
C ALA A 234 -27.56 -34.19 -8.86
N TYR A 235 -27.62 -35.25 -8.06
CA TYR A 235 -28.84 -35.97 -7.73
C TYR A 235 -28.84 -36.27 -6.23
N GLY A 236 -29.99 -36.08 -5.56
CA GLY A 236 -30.12 -36.25 -4.12
C GLY A 236 -29.80 -35.00 -3.31
N SER A 237 -29.21 -35.17 -2.11
CA SER A 237 -29.05 -34.14 -1.07
C SER A 237 -28.24 -32.90 -1.50
N ASN A 238 -27.51 -32.97 -2.62
CA ASN A 238 -26.77 -31.84 -3.20
C ASN A 238 -27.68 -30.81 -3.91
N MET A 239 -29.00 -31.04 -3.95
CA MET A 239 -30.00 -30.08 -4.48
C MET A 239 -30.90 -29.47 -3.40
N LEU A 240 -30.65 -29.75 -2.12
CA LEU A 240 -31.42 -29.16 -1.03
C LEU A 240 -30.73 -27.85 -0.62
N GLU A 241 -31.38 -26.72 -0.90
CA GLU A 241 -31.08 -25.46 -0.21
C GLU A 241 -31.68 -25.55 1.19
N ASP A 242 -30.88 -25.23 2.22
CA ASP A 242 -31.36 -25.15 3.62
C ASP A 242 -32.50 -24.14 3.79
#